data_AF-A0A1Q7SZ02-F1
#
_entry.id   AF-A0A1Q7SZ02-F1
#
_cell.length_a   1.000
_cell.length_b   1.000
_cell.length_c   1.000
_cell.angle_alpha   90.00
_cell.angle_beta   90.00
_cell.angle_gamma   90.00
#
_symmetry.space_group_name_H-M   'P 1'
#
loop_
_entity.id
_entity.type
_entity.pdbx_description
1 polymer ?
#
loop_
_entity_poly.entity_id
_entity_poly.type
_entity_poly.pdbx_seq_one_letter_code
_entity_poly.pdbx_strand_id
1 'polypeptide(L)'
;MIMADNGSNLYLGGAPDDRWDNNDLHVLGQVNASDFEVIQMTPLYTQNTVPSGAVPQITSFTTSANAISAGTQVTLSWLVSGVSYVIVSPDAGAVRSTSITVAPAQSTIYTLYATNAYGRISATVSITVH
;
A
#
# COMPACT_ATOMS: atom_id res chain seq x y z
N MET A 1 -17.06 -2.52 -19.79
CA MET A 1 -15.95 -2.19 -18.87
C MET A 1 -16.49 -2.34 -17.46
N ILE A 2 -15.87 -3.16 -16.62
CA ILE A 2 -16.25 -3.32 -15.21
C ILE A 2 -15.27 -2.46 -14.40
N MET A 3 -15.79 -1.59 -13.56
CA MET A 3 -15.00 -0.72 -12.69
C MET A 3 -15.36 -1.10 -11.25
N ALA A 4 -14.37 -1.44 -10.43
CA ALA A 4 -14.57 -1.76 -9.02
C ALA A 4 -13.96 -0.65 -8.17
N ASP A 5 -14.74 -0.14 -7.21
CA ASP A 5 -14.30 0.79 -6.18
C ASP A 5 -13.61 0.05 -5.02
N ASN A 6 -12.64 0.70 -4.34
CA ASN A 6 -11.91 0.16 -3.19
C ASN A 6 -12.47 0.70 -1.86
N GLY A 7 -13.80 0.79 -1.76
CA GLY A 7 -14.56 1.33 -0.63
C GLY A 7 -15.49 0.29 0.00
N SER A 8 -16.01 0.60 1.20
CA SER A 8 -16.63 -0.32 2.18
C SER A 8 -17.94 -1.02 1.80
N ASN A 9 -18.35 -0.97 0.53
CA ASN A 9 -19.25 -1.95 -0.06
C ASN A 9 -19.03 -1.95 -1.58
N LEU A 10 -18.58 -3.07 -2.14
CA LEU A 10 -18.24 -3.23 -3.56
C LEU A 10 -19.41 -2.80 -4.45
N TYR A 11 -19.31 -1.65 -5.11
CA TYR A 11 -20.29 -1.23 -6.12
C TYR A 11 -19.91 -1.79 -7.49
N LEU A 12 -20.77 -2.66 -8.04
CA LEU A 12 -20.64 -3.21 -9.39
C LEU A 12 -21.56 -2.44 -10.33
N GLY A 13 -20.98 -1.83 -11.37
CA GLY A 13 -21.71 -1.11 -12.41
C GLY A 13 -21.17 -1.41 -13.80
N GLY A 14 -22.00 -1.16 -14.81
CA GLY A 14 -21.67 -1.34 -16.22
C GLY A 14 -22.42 -0.33 -17.08
N ALA A 15 -21.96 -0.12 -18.32
CA ALA A 15 -22.71 0.65 -19.29
C ALA A 15 -23.89 -0.19 -19.81
N PRO A 16 -25.12 0.36 -19.86
CA PRO A 16 -26.25 -0.28 -20.55
C PRO A 16 -25.89 -0.59 -22.01
N ASP A 17 -26.30 -1.75 -22.53
CA ASP A 17 -26.09 -2.11 -23.94
C ASP A 17 -27.26 -2.96 -24.45
N ASP A 18 -27.69 -2.71 -25.70
CA ASP A 18 -28.91 -3.29 -26.26
C ASP A 18 -28.79 -4.81 -26.57
N ARG A 19 -27.59 -5.38 -26.46
CA ARG A 19 -27.32 -6.80 -26.72
C ARG A 19 -27.65 -7.71 -25.53
N TRP A 20 -28.14 -7.15 -24.41
CA TRP A 20 -28.51 -7.89 -23.20
C TRP A 20 -29.61 -7.16 -22.42
N ASP A 21 -30.26 -7.87 -21.50
CA ASP A 21 -31.28 -7.26 -20.64
C ASP A 21 -30.60 -6.47 -19.52
N ASN A 22 -30.69 -5.14 -19.59
CA ASN A 22 -30.11 -4.26 -18.57
C ASN A 22 -30.78 -4.42 -17.19
N ASN A 23 -31.95 -5.08 -17.09
CA ASN A 23 -32.54 -5.43 -15.79
C ASN A 23 -31.72 -6.49 -15.06
N ASP A 24 -31.02 -7.37 -15.77
CA ASP A 24 -30.10 -8.34 -15.18
C ASP A 24 -28.86 -7.65 -14.57
N LEU A 25 -28.52 -6.42 -14.99
CA LEU A 25 -27.46 -5.65 -14.32
C LEU A 25 -27.86 -5.25 -12.90
N HIS A 26 -29.14 -4.94 -12.69
CA HIS A 26 -29.65 -4.48 -11.41
C HIS A 26 -29.64 -5.59 -10.35
N VAL A 27 -29.65 -6.87 -10.76
CA VAL A 27 -29.51 -7.98 -9.81
C VAL A 27 -28.08 -8.10 -9.25
N LEU A 28 -27.07 -7.60 -9.98
CA LEU A 28 -25.68 -7.61 -9.50
C LEU A 28 -25.45 -6.64 -8.33
N GLY A 29 -26.31 -5.64 -8.14
CA GLY A 29 -26.28 -4.75 -6.98
C GLY A 29 -26.75 -5.41 -5.67
N GLN A 30 -27.30 -6.63 -5.73
CA GLN A 30 -27.70 -7.42 -4.55
C GLN A 30 -26.61 -8.37 -4.07
N VAL A 31 -25.52 -8.52 -4.83
CA VAL A 31 -24.38 -9.36 -4.45
C VAL A 31 -23.56 -8.61 -3.41
N ASN A 32 -23.47 -9.16 -2.20
CA ASN A 32 -22.66 -8.58 -1.14
C ASN A 32 -21.19 -8.93 -1.36
N ALA A 33 -20.29 -8.09 -0.85
CA ALA A 33 -18.86 -8.40 -0.84
C ALA A 33 -18.55 -9.75 -0.16
N SER A 34 -19.38 -10.16 0.81
CA SER A 34 -19.29 -11.47 1.49
C SER A 34 -19.66 -12.67 0.61
N ASP A 35 -20.39 -12.45 -0.48
CA ASP A 35 -20.79 -13.51 -1.42
C ASP A 35 -19.64 -13.86 -2.38
N PHE A 36 -18.56 -13.05 -2.40
CA PHE A 36 -17.35 -13.32 -3.15
C PHE A 36 -16.36 -14.13 -2.32
N GLU A 37 -15.93 -15.27 -2.85
CA GLU A 37 -14.76 -15.99 -2.36
C GLU A 37 -13.50 -15.36 -2.98
N VAL A 38 -12.54 -15.00 -2.13
CA VAL A 38 -11.22 -14.59 -2.60
C VAL A 38 -10.52 -15.84 -3.14
N ILE A 39 -10.52 -16.00 -4.47
CA ILE A 39 -9.54 -16.89 -5.11
C ILE A 39 -8.17 -16.24 -4.84
N GLN A 40 -7.31 -16.95 -4.12
CA GLN A 40 -5.99 -16.46 -3.71
C GLN A 40 -5.26 -15.84 -4.92
N MET A 41 -5.20 -14.49 -4.98
CA MET A 41 -4.51 -13.76 -6.07
C MET A 41 -2.99 -13.75 -5.89
N THR A 42 -2.50 -14.21 -4.73
CA THR A 42 -1.09 -14.50 -4.52
C THR A 42 -0.76 -15.87 -5.11
N PRO A 43 0.43 -16.03 -5.73
CA PRO A 43 0.86 -17.32 -6.22
C PRO A 43 0.73 -18.38 -5.12
N LEU A 44 0.15 -19.53 -5.45
CA LEU A 44 0.20 -20.69 -4.57
C LEU A 44 1.65 -21.18 -4.54
N TYR A 45 2.37 -20.82 -3.48
CA TYR A 45 3.68 -21.37 -3.21
C TYR A 45 3.55 -22.70 -2.47
N THR A 46 4.09 -23.75 -3.07
CA THR A 46 4.38 -25.03 -2.41
C THR A 46 5.78 -24.96 -1.81
N GLN A 47 6.18 -25.90 -0.95
CA GLN A 47 7.58 -25.96 -0.47
C GLN A 47 8.62 -25.94 -1.60
N ASN A 48 8.25 -26.42 -2.81
CA ASN A 48 9.14 -26.46 -3.96
C ASN A 48 9.08 -25.22 -4.86
N THR A 49 8.11 -24.33 -4.66
CA THR A 49 7.87 -23.16 -5.51
C THR A 49 7.91 -21.82 -4.76
N VAL A 50 8.21 -21.82 -3.46
CA VAL A 50 8.51 -20.58 -2.73
C VAL A 50 9.72 -19.89 -3.38
N PRO A 51 9.62 -18.62 -3.83
CA PRO A 51 10.75 -17.87 -4.34
C PRO A 51 11.80 -17.76 -3.25
N SER A 52 12.98 -18.30 -3.54
CA SER A 52 14.14 -18.18 -2.67
C SER A 52 15.09 -17.13 -3.23
N GLY A 53 15.59 -16.27 -2.36
CA GLY A 53 16.46 -15.16 -2.70
C GLY A 53 16.67 -14.23 -1.51
N ALA A 54 17.51 -13.21 -1.69
CA ALA A 54 17.75 -12.21 -0.67
C ALA A 54 16.56 -11.23 -0.58
N VAL A 55 16.01 -11.06 0.62
CA VAL A 55 15.09 -9.94 0.92
C VAL A 55 15.83 -8.60 0.81
N PRO A 56 15.13 -7.46 0.68
CA PRO A 56 15.78 -6.16 0.65
C PRO A 56 16.61 -5.91 1.91
N GLN A 57 17.51 -4.92 1.86
CA GLN A 57 18.26 -4.46 3.03
C GLN A 57 18.04 -2.96 3.21
N ILE A 58 17.56 -2.55 4.39
CA ILE A 58 17.44 -1.14 4.76
C ILE A 58 18.70 -0.78 5.55
N THR A 59 19.62 -0.06 4.92
CA THR A 59 20.86 0.42 5.57
C THR A 59 20.58 1.59 6.49
N SER A 60 19.65 2.47 6.11
CA SER A 60 19.22 3.59 6.94
C SER A 60 17.78 4.01 6.64
N PHE A 61 17.10 4.50 7.68
CA PHE A 61 15.88 5.28 7.59
C PHE A 61 15.92 6.36 8.68
N THR A 62 15.96 7.62 8.28
CA THR A 62 16.22 8.75 9.18
C THR A 62 15.27 9.92 8.91
N THR A 63 15.18 10.84 9.86
CA THR A 63 14.49 12.13 9.72
C THR A 63 15.47 13.28 9.92
N SER A 64 15.22 14.41 9.28
CA SER A 64 15.95 15.66 9.52
C SER A 64 15.70 16.25 10.91
N ALA A 65 14.55 15.95 11.53
CA ALA A 65 14.22 16.34 12.90
C ALA A 65 13.21 15.36 13.52
N ASN A 66 13.39 15.03 14.80
CA ASN A 66 12.55 14.08 15.55
C ASN A 66 11.65 14.76 16.61
N ALA A 67 11.80 16.07 16.80
CA ALA A 67 10.97 16.89 17.67
C ALA A 67 10.66 18.20 16.94
N ILE A 68 9.39 18.50 16.71
CA ILE A 68 8.95 19.65 15.91
C ILE A 68 7.69 20.29 16.50
N SER A 69 7.39 21.51 16.08
CA SER A 69 6.04 22.08 16.22
C SER A 69 5.11 21.51 15.14
N ALA A 70 3.82 21.41 15.45
CA ALA A 70 2.82 20.82 14.56
C ALA A 70 2.86 21.41 13.14
N GLY A 71 2.86 20.55 12.12
CA GLY A 71 2.87 20.96 10.72
C GLY A 71 4.22 21.45 10.19
N THR A 72 5.28 21.39 11.01
CA THR A 72 6.63 21.73 10.53
C THR A 72 7.11 20.68 9.53
N GLN A 73 7.70 21.16 8.44
CA GLN A 73 8.20 20.33 7.37
C GLN A 73 9.50 19.62 7.78
N VAL A 74 9.55 18.29 7.65
CA VAL A 74 10.74 17.46 7.90
C VAL A 74 10.97 16.52 6.73
N THR A 75 12.23 16.14 6.52
CA THR A 75 12.61 15.22 5.45
C THR A 75 12.92 13.85 6.03
N LEU A 76 12.21 12.84 5.56
CA LEU A 76 12.52 11.43 5.77
C LEU A 76 13.45 10.97 4.65
N SER A 77 14.55 10.29 4.98
CA SER A 77 15.55 9.82 4.03
C SER A 77 15.90 8.37 4.30
N TRP A 78 16.18 7.59 3.26
CA TRP A 78 16.53 6.18 3.38
C TRP A 78 17.56 5.71 2.36
N LEU A 79 18.28 4.66 2.75
CA LEU A 79 19.15 3.89 1.87
C LEU A 79 18.72 2.42 1.90
N VAL A 80 18.30 1.90 0.75
CA VAL A 80 17.77 0.54 0.61
C VAL A 80 18.40 -0.13 -0.61
N SER A 81 18.81 -1.39 -0.48
CA SER A 81 19.31 -2.22 -1.58
C SER A 81 18.43 -3.46 -1.80
N GLY A 82 18.48 -4.01 -3.02
CA GLY A 82 17.72 -5.21 -3.38
C GLY A 82 16.19 -5.02 -3.40
N VAL A 83 15.71 -3.78 -3.47
CA VAL A 83 14.28 -3.43 -3.39
C VAL A 83 13.66 -3.24 -4.77
N SER A 84 12.43 -3.72 -4.94
CA SER A 84 11.62 -3.44 -6.14
C SER A 84 10.78 -2.18 -5.96
N TYR A 85 10.19 -1.98 -4.78
CA TYR A 85 9.48 -0.74 -4.42
C TYR A 85 9.51 -0.49 -2.92
N VAL A 86 9.34 0.79 -2.54
CA VAL A 86 9.19 1.20 -1.15
C VAL A 86 7.84 1.87 -0.89
N ILE A 87 7.33 1.70 0.32
CA ILE A 87 6.13 2.38 0.83
C ILE A 87 6.50 3.08 2.14
N VAL A 88 6.13 4.36 2.29
CA VAL A 88 6.23 5.10 3.55
C VAL A 88 4.82 5.31 4.10
N SER A 89 4.57 4.74 5.28
CA SER A 89 3.30 4.82 6.01
C SER A 89 3.45 5.75 7.21
N PRO A 90 2.42 6.52 7.62
CA PRO A 90 1.03 6.47 7.14
C PRO A 90 0.73 7.30 5.87
N ASP A 91 1.49 8.33 5.55
CA ASP A 91 0.97 9.38 4.64
C ASP A 91 1.43 9.27 3.18
N ALA A 92 2.67 8.84 2.95
CA ALA A 92 3.33 9.02 1.67
C ALA A 92 2.97 7.96 0.62
N GLY A 93 2.63 6.74 1.05
CA GLY A 93 2.35 5.62 0.16
C GLY A 93 3.59 5.16 -0.60
N ALA A 94 3.42 4.70 -1.84
CA ALA A 94 4.51 4.20 -2.67
C ALA A 94 5.40 5.34 -3.20
N VAL A 95 6.71 5.24 -2.98
CA VAL A 95 7.69 6.28 -3.36
C VAL A 95 8.78 5.68 -4.25
N ARG A 96 9.23 6.41 -5.28
CA ARG A 96 10.35 5.99 -6.15
C ARG A 96 11.68 6.68 -5.82
N SER A 97 11.64 7.75 -5.04
CA SER A 97 12.81 8.47 -4.55
C SER A 97 13.44 7.80 -3.32
N THR A 98 14.56 8.34 -2.85
CA THR A 98 15.25 7.93 -1.61
C THR A 98 14.96 8.85 -0.42
N SER A 99 14.12 9.86 -0.63
CA SER A 99 13.65 10.76 0.42
C SER A 99 12.26 11.28 0.11
N ILE A 100 11.54 11.70 1.14
CA ILE A 100 10.29 12.44 1.03
C ILE A 100 10.18 13.47 2.15
N THR A 101 9.46 14.54 1.86
CA THR A 101 9.12 15.54 2.85
C THR A 101 7.71 15.31 3.40
N VAL A 102 7.57 15.37 4.73
CA VAL A 102 6.30 15.25 5.46
C VAL A 102 6.12 16.44 6.41
N ALA A 103 4.89 16.70 6.84
CA ALA A 103 4.54 17.78 7.77
C ALA A 103 3.52 17.28 8.82
N PRO A 104 3.93 16.44 9.78
CA PRO A 104 2.99 15.84 10.72
C PRO A 104 2.43 16.88 11.69
N ALA A 105 1.11 16.87 11.86
CA ALA A 105 0.40 17.73 12.83
C ALA A 105 0.31 17.10 14.23
N GLN A 106 0.59 15.81 14.35
CA GLN A 106 0.60 15.05 15.60
C GLN A 106 1.83 14.14 15.63
N SER A 107 2.25 13.71 16.82
CA SER A 107 3.33 12.73 16.97
C SER A 107 3.05 11.49 16.13
N THR A 108 3.94 11.20 15.19
CA THR A 108 3.72 10.20 14.14
C THR A 108 4.94 9.28 14.05
N ILE A 109 4.68 7.98 14.03
CA ILE A 109 5.70 6.97 13.71
C ILE A 109 5.59 6.66 12.23
N TYR A 110 6.63 7.01 11.49
CA TYR A 110 6.75 6.64 10.09
C TYR A 110 7.38 5.25 9.96
N THR A 111 6.82 4.43 9.07
CA THR A 111 7.37 3.12 8.73
C THR A 111 7.72 3.08 7.26
N LEU A 112 8.99 2.81 6.97
CA LEU A 112 9.46 2.50 5.63
C LEU A 112 9.35 0.99 5.43
N TYR A 113 8.66 0.59 4.37
CA TYR A 113 8.57 -0.79 3.92
C TYR A 113 9.32 -0.95 2.61
N ALA A 114 10.24 -1.89 2.55
CA ALA A 114 10.96 -2.25 1.34
C ALA A 114 10.55 -3.67 0.92
N THR A 115 10.10 -3.82 -0.32
CA THR A 115 9.62 -5.11 -0.85
C THR A 115 10.32 -5.49 -2.15
N ASN A 116 10.65 -6.77 -2.30
CA ASN A 116 11.00 -7.39 -3.57
C ASN A 116 10.24 -8.72 -3.73
N ALA A 117 10.53 -9.47 -4.80
CA ALA A 117 9.89 -10.76 -5.08
C ALA A 117 10.14 -11.85 -4.00
N TYR A 118 11.16 -11.66 -3.15
CA TYR A 118 11.59 -12.62 -2.13
C TYR A 118 11.10 -12.25 -0.73
N GLY A 119 10.57 -11.05 -0.52
CA GLY A 119 9.97 -10.67 0.75
C GLY A 119 9.93 -9.17 1.00
N ARG A 120 9.54 -8.82 2.22
CA ARG A 120 9.39 -7.44 2.71
C ARG A 120 10.09 -7.29 4.05
N ILE A 121 10.80 -6.18 4.21
CA ILE A 121 11.37 -5.73 5.49
C ILE A 121 10.91 -4.31 5.79
N SER A 122 11.09 -3.87 7.04
CA SER A 122 10.69 -2.52 7.47
C SER A 122 11.64 -1.89 8.47
N ALA A 123 11.66 -0.55 8.49
CA ALA A 123 12.32 0.27 9.50
C ALA A 123 11.38 1.40 9.94
N THR A 124 11.58 1.93 11.15
CA THR A 124 10.73 3.00 11.71
C THR A 124 11.53 4.21 12.15
N VAL A 125 10.88 5.37 12.11
CA VAL A 125 11.36 6.64 12.67
C VAL A 125 10.19 7.30 13.39
N SER A 126 10.43 7.81 14.60
CA SER A 126 9.43 8.54 15.38
C SER A 126 9.68 10.05 15.28
N ILE A 127 8.63 10.82 15.02
CA ILE A 127 8.62 12.28 15.10
C ILE A 127 7.62 12.68 16.18
N THR A 128 8.12 13.34 17.23
CA THR A 128 7.31 13.89 18.32
C THR A 128 6.91 15.32 17.98
N VAL A 129 5.62 15.64 18.16
CA VAL A 129 5.08 16.99 18.01
C VAL A 129 4.85 17.60 19.40
N HIS A 130 5.33 18.83 19.60
CA HIS A 130 5.21 19.62 20.83
C HIS A 130 4.42 20.91 20.61
#